data_AF-A0A954A2Q2-F1
#
_entry.id   AF-A0A954A2Q2-F1
#
_cell.length_a   1.000
_cell.length_b   1.000
_cell.length_c   1.000
_cell.angle_alpha   90.00
_cell.angle_beta   90.00
_cell.angle_gamma   90.00
#
_symmetry.space_group_name_H-M   'P 1'
#
loop_
_entity.id
_entity.type
_entity.pdbx_description
1 polymer ?
#
loop_
_entity_poly.entity_id
_entity_poly.type
_entity_poly.pdbx_seq_one_letter_code
_entity_poly.pdbx_strand_id
1 'polypeptide(L)'
;MLLLATSLFAAAWWVAPRPRPDLVAVGRDLVRPLVLPLLWRGLESAHVEGTPEEFAARGRLLLRMIPGWADGHAWVAGNLAFDASLRQRDPEAALDRLLAGVEILDAALEVAPRQTDFLLETAAQLLVIRCTQDPRLAAAFRARFDRSAHRVAESYLRRTKRFRESTNLQQDLLDILVDSIEQEIRFPGTDTWRARAQARASAARALSNQLMSIPRVARLRQGLEKLDSFLQGSPEIHLDDLQAWPQLGRIVAALRDRGL
;
A
#
# COMPACT_ATOMS: atom_id res chain seq x y z
N MET A 1 -33.75 35.29 1.15
CA MET A 1 -32.29 35.43 1.37
C MET A 1 -31.43 34.71 0.34
N LEU A 2 -31.83 33.54 -0.19
CA LEU A 2 -31.05 32.82 -1.23
C LEU A 2 -30.84 33.59 -2.55
N LEU A 3 -31.78 34.43 -2.98
CA LEU A 3 -31.70 35.19 -4.24
C LEU A 3 -30.67 36.35 -4.21
N LEU A 4 -30.36 36.90 -3.03
CA LEU A 4 -29.36 37.95 -2.90
C LEU A 4 -27.93 37.39 -2.99
N ALA A 5 -27.69 36.20 -2.43
CA ALA A 5 -26.40 35.54 -2.48
C ALA A 5 -26.01 35.15 -3.92
N THR A 6 -26.94 34.63 -4.73
CA THR A 6 -26.67 34.26 -6.13
C THR A 6 -26.34 35.47 -7.01
N SER A 7 -26.99 36.62 -6.78
CA SER A 7 -26.71 37.85 -7.55
C SER A 7 -25.33 38.46 -7.26
N LEU A 8 -24.86 38.40 -6.01
CA LEU A 8 -23.53 38.88 -5.62
C LEU A 8 -22.41 38.00 -6.19
N PHE A 9 -22.61 36.68 -6.24
CA PHE A 9 -21.64 35.76 -6.85
C PHE A 9 -21.54 35.93 -8.38
N ALA A 10 -22.66 36.16 -9.07
CA ALA A 10 -22.66 36.40 -10.52
C ALA A 10 -21.97 37.72 -10.89
N ALA A 11 -22.20 38.80 -10.12
CA ALA A 11 -21.52 40.08 -10.33
C ALA A 11 -20.01 40.01 -10.05
N ALA A 12 -19.60 39.27 -9.00
CA ALA A 12 -18.19 39.05 -8.69
C ALA A 12 -17.45 38.25 -9.77
N TRP A 13 -18.13 37.27 -10.40
CA TRP A 13 -17.57 36.48 -11.51
C TRP A 13 -17.32 37.31 -12.77
N TRP A 14 -18.13 38.34 -13.00
CA TRP A 14 -18.03 39.21 -14.18
C TRP A 14 -16.92 40.27 -14.06
N VAL A 15 -16.64 40.74 -12.85
CA VAL A 15 -15.65 41.80 -12.59
C VAL A 15 -14.23 41.26 -12.37
N ALA A 16 -14.09 40.02 -11.91
CA ALA A 16 -12.78 39.39 -11.69
C ALA A 16 -12.74 37.98 -12.31
N PRO A 17 -12.45 37.85 -13.62
CA PRO A 17 -12.51 36.57 -14.35
C PRO A 17 -11.51 35.52 -13.86
N ARG A 18 -10.58 35.90 -12.97
CA ARG A 18 -9.72 34.98 -12.23
C ARG A 18 -9.75 35.36 -10.76
N PRO A 19 -10.44 34.59 -9.90
CA PRO A 19 -10.37 34.84 -8.47
C PRO A 19 -8.91 34.66 -8.04
N ARG A 20 -8.37 35.66 -7.33
CA ARG A 20 -7.01 35.56 -6.78
C ARG A 20 -6.95 34.31 -5.89
N PRO A 21 -5.91 33.46 -6.00
CA PRO A 21 -5.82 32.21 -5.24
C PRO A 21 -5.98 32.43 -3.73
N ASP A 22 -5.51 33.56 -3.22
CA ASP A 22 -5.64 33.96 -1.81
C ASP A 22 -7.09 34.19 -1.37
N LEU A 23 -7.93 34.77 -2.23
CA LEU A 23 -9.35 35.01 -1.91
C LEU A 23 -10.15 33.70 -1.93
N VAL A 24 -9.79 32.76 -2.79
CA VAL A 24 -10.38 31.42 -2.81
C VAL A 24 -10.01 30.65 -1.54
N ALA A 25 -8.76 30.78 -1.08
CA ALA A 25 -8.31 30.17 0.18
C ALA A 25 -9.07 30.75 1.38
N VAL A 26 -9.17 32.07 1.50
CA VAL A 26 -9.91 32.73 2.58
C VAL A 26 -11.40 32.37 2.56
N GLY A 27 -12.04 32.40 1.39
CA GLY A 27 -13.44 32.00 1.26
C GLY A 27 -13.67 30.52 1.64
N ARG A 28 -12.73 29.64 1.28
CA ARG A 28 -12.77 28.22 1.66
C ARG A 28 -12.67 28.05 3.16
N ASP A 29 -11.75 28.75 3.82
CA ASP A 29 -11.52 28.63 5.27
C ASP A 29 -12.73 29.12 6.08
N LEU A 30 -13.43 30.16 5.61
CA LEU A 30 -14.65 30.68 6.24
C LEU A 30 -15.85 29.73 6.10
N VAL A 31 -15.99 29.08 4.94
CA VAL A 31 -17.11 28.18 4.66
C VAL A 31 -16.86 26.75 5.17
N ARG A 32 -15.59 26.39 5.41
CA ARG A 32 -15.16 25.04 5.83
C ARG A 32 -15.94 24.52 7.05
N PRO A 33 -16.13 25.25 8.18
CA PRO A 33 -16.85 24.72 9.34
C PRO A 33 -18.31 24.35 9.05
N LEU A 34 -18.95 25.01 8.09
CA LEU A 34 -20.34 24.76 7.71
C LEU A 34 -20.47 23.59 6.72
N VAL A 35 -19.53 23.47 5.78
CA VAL A 35 -19.59 22.48 4.69
C VAL A 35 -18.97 21.13 5.09
N LEU A 36 -17.96 21.12 5.97
CA LEU A 36 -17.29 19.87 6.35
C LEU A 36 -18.23 18.82 6.96
N PRO A 37 -19.13 19.15 7.92
CA PRO A 37 -20.04 18.16 8.47
C PRO A 37 -20.97 17.56 7.41
N LEU A 38 -21.36 18.35 6.41
CA LEU A 38 -22.19 17.89 5.29
C LEU A 38 -21.41 16.97 4.34
N LEU A 39 -20.17 17.32 4.00
CA LEU A 39 -19.30 16.47 3.18
C LEU A 39 -18.96 15.16 3.89
N TRP A 40 -18.70 15.21 5.20
CA TRP A 40 -18.44 14.02 6.01
C TRP A 40 -19.65 13.09 6.04
N ARG A 41 -20.85 13.60 6.36
CA ARG A 41 -22.09 12.80 6.32
C ARG A 41 -22.39 12.24 4.93
N GLY A 42 -22.13 13.02 3.89
CA GLY A 42 -22.27 12.56 2.50
C GLY A 42 -21.30 11.42 2.18
N LEU A 43 -20.06 11.50 2.67
CA LEU A 43 -19.08 10.43 2.51
C LEU A 43 -19.48 9.16 3.28
N GLU A 44 -19.93 9.31 4.54
CA GLU A 44 -20.43 8.20 5.37
C GLU A 44 -21.63 7.51 4.72
N SER A 45 -22.61 8.27 4.21
CA SER A 45 -23.75 7.70 3.48
C SER A 45 -23.29 6.94 2.22
N ALA A 46 -22.35 7.50 1.45
CA ALA A 46 -21.82 6.80 0.27
C ALA A 46 -21.00 5.55 0.64
N HIS A 47 -20.37 5.53 1.81
CA HIS A 47 -19.64 4.36 2.30
C HIS A 47 -20.58 3.20 2.65
N VAL A 48 -21.70 3.51 3.30
CA VAL A 48 -22.70 2.52 3.75
C VAL A 48 -23.60 2.06 2.60
N GLU A 49 -24.15 3.00 1.83
CA GLU A 49 -25.24 2.75 0.87
C GLU A 49 -24.84 2.99 -0.59
N GLY A 50 -23.76 3.73 -0.82
CA GLY A 50 -23.36 4.18 -2.15
C GLY A 50 -22.51 3.18 -2.94
N THR A 51 -22.20 3.58 -4.17
CA THR A 51 -21.23 2.87 -5.02
C THR A 51 -19.79 3.24 -4.63
N PRO A 52 -18.79 2.37 -4.89
CA PRO A 52 -17.39 2.71 -4.73
C PRO A 52 -16.97 4.01 -5.44
N GLU A 53 -17.52 4.26 -6.62
CA GLU A 53 -17.22 5.42 -7.44
C GLU A 53 -17.78 6.70 -6.80
N GLU A 54 -18.97 6.62 -6.21
CA GLU A 54 -19.56 7.70 -5.42
C GLU A 54 -18.75 7.98 -4.15
N PHE A 55 -18.33 6.93 -3.44
CA PHE A 55 -17.44 7.07 -2.28
C PHE A 55 -16.11 7.72 -2.68
N ALA A 56 -15.47 7.29 -3.77
CA ALA A 56 -14.24 7.88 -4.28
C ALA A 56 -14.41 9.36 -4.61
N ALA A 57 -15.48 9.72 -5.32
CA ALA A 57 -15.76 11.09 -5.72
C ALA A 57 -15.98 12.00 -4.50
N ARG A 58 -16.79 11.55 -3.53
CA ARG A 58 -17.04 12.30 -2.29
C ARG A 58 -15.79 12.38 -1.40
N GLY A 59 -15.00 11.31 -1.33
CA GLY A 59 -13.74 11.27 -0.61
C GLY A 59 -12.75 12.28 -1.17
N ARG A 60 -12.52 12.27 -2.49
CA ARG A 60 -11.65 13.26 -3.16
C ARG A 60 -12.15 14.71 -2.95
N LEU A 61 -13.47 14.93 -2.97
CA LEU A 61 -14.05 16.26 -2.69
C LEU A 61 -13.75 16.71 -1.25
N LEU A 62 -13.95 15.84 -0.27
CA LEU A 62 -13.65 16.12 1.13
C LEU A 62 -12.16 16.41 1.35
N LEU A 63 -11.27 15.60 0.79
CA LEU A 63 -9.83 15.75 0.96
C LEU A 63 -9.30 17.06 0.34
N ARG A 64 -9.92 17.58 -0.72
CA ARG A 64 -9.61 18.92 -1.27
C ARG A 64 -9.95 20.06 -0.30
N MET A 65 -10.88 19.85 0.63
CA MET A 65 -11.24 20.84 1.64
C MET A 65 -10.29 20.84 2.84
N ILE A 66 -9.64 19.71 3.12
CA ILE A 66 -8.66 19.53 4.21
C ILE A 66 -7.41 18.79 3.70
N PRO A 67 -6.61 19.41 2.81
CA PRO A 67 -5.52 18.71 2.12
C PRO A 67 -4.42 18.20 3.07
N GLY A 68 -4.23 18.83 4.22
CA GLY A 68 -3.25 18.39 5.22
C GLY A 68 -3.71 17.23 6.11
N TRP A 69 -4.93 16.71 5.95
CA TRP A 69 -5.49 15.67 6.82
C TRP A 69 -5.02 14.26 6.40
N ALA A 70 -3.81 13.88 6.79
CA ALA A 70 -3.20 12.61 6.41
C ALA A 70 -4.04 11.38 6.82
N ASP A 71 -4.61 11.38 8.03
CA ASP A 71 -5.46 10.27 8.49
C ASP A 71 -6.72 10.13 7.62
N GLY A 72 -7.28 11.24 7.14
CA GLY A 72 -8.40 11.22 6.20
C GLY A 72 -8.01 10.62 4.85
N HIS A 73 -6.82 10.94 4.33
CA HIS A 73 -6.31 10.33 3.09
C HIS A 73 -6.12 8.82 3.27
N ALA A 74 -5.51 8.40 4.38
CA ALA A 74 -5.35 6.99 4.74
C ALA A 74 -6.69 6.27 4.87
N TRP A 75 -7.67 6.87 5.54
CA TRP A 75 -9.01 6.30 5.71
C TRP A 75 -9.74 6.14 4.36
N VAL A 76 -9.77 7.18 3.51
CA VAL A 76 -10.41 7.09 2.19
C VAL A 76 -9.70 6.06 1.30
N ALA A 77 -8.37 6.06 1.28
CA ALA A 77 -7.58 5.10 0.52
C ALA A 77 -7.82 3.66 0.97
N GLY A 78 -7.85 3.42 2.28
CA GLY A 78 -8.12 2.11 2.86
C GLY A 78 -9.51 1.59 2.49
N ASN A 79 -10.55 2.42 2.61
CA ASN A 79 -11.91 2.02 2.24
C ASN A 79 -12.07 1.70 0.75
N LEU A 80 -11.35 2.40 -0.13
CA LEU A 80 -11.31 2.03 -1.56
C LEU A 80 -10.56 0.72 -1.78
N ALA A 81 -9.41 0.55 -1.14
CA ALA A 81 -8.56 -0.62 -1.30
C ALA A 81 -9.15 -1.90 -0.68
N PHE A 82 -9.95 -1.79 0.39
CA PHE A 82 -10.52 -2.94 1.11
C PHE A 82 -12.01 -3.10 0.82
N ASP A 83 -12.85 -2.17 1.27
CA ASP A 83 -14.30 -2.36 1.25
C ASP A 83 -14.86 -2.46 -0.16
N ALA A 84 -14.39 -1.60 -1.07
CA ALA A 84 -14.83 -1.65 -2.46
C ALA A 84 -14.18 -2.79 -3.27
N SER A 85 -12.97 -3.21 -2.88
CA SER A 85 -12.24 -4.31 -3.52
C SER A 85 -12.84 -5.67 -3.12
N LEU A 86 -13.15 -5.87 -1.84
CA LEU A 86 -13.72 -7.12 -1.32
C LEU A 86 -15.11 -7.42 -1.89
N ARG A 87 -15.91 -6.38 -2.18
CA ARG A 87 -17.22 -6.53 -2.83
C ARG A 87 -17.10 -6.86 -4.32
N GLN A 88 -15.93 -6.70 -4.93
CA GLN A 88 -15.72 -6.90 -6.36
C GLN A 88 -15.34 -8.34 -6.70
N ARG A 89 -16.07 -8.93 -7.66
CA ARG A 89 -15.77 -10.28 -8.15
C ARG A 89 -14.68 -10.32 -9.23
N ASP A 90 -14.58 -9.25 -10.00
CA ASP A 90 -13.58 -9.09 -11.05
C ASP A 90 -12.25 -8.58 -10.46
N PRO A 91 -11.15 -9.35 -10.56
CA PRO A 91 -9.86 -8.96 -10.00
C PRO A 91 -9.25 -7.71 -10.65
N GLU A 92 -9.56 -7.41 -11.92
CA GLU A 92 -9.03 -6.20 -12.58
C GLU A 92 -9.70 -4.94 -12.02
N ALA A 93 -11.01 -4.94 -11.87
CA ALA A 93 -11.71 -3.84 -11.20
C ALA A 93 -11.33 -3.72 -9.70
N ALA A 94 -11.06 -4.84 -9.02
CA ALA A 94 -10.53 -4.82 -7.66
C ALA A 94 -9.12 -4.20 -7.59
N LEU A 95 -8.29 -4.44 -8.61
CA LEU A 95 -6.98 -3.85 -8.79
C LEU A 95 -7.07 -2.34 -9.05
N ASP A 96 -7.95 -1.90 -9.94
CA ASP A 96 -8.18 -0.48 -10.21
C ASP A 96 -8.50 0.28 -8.92
N ARG A 97 -9.30 -0.31 -8.03
CA ARG A 97 -9.67 0.28 -6.74
C ARG A 97 -8.52 0.35 -5.75
N LEU A 98 -7.73 -0.72 -5.66
CA LEU A 98 -6.50 -0.72 -4.86
C LEU A 98 -5.55 0.40 -5.33
N LEU A 99 -5.33 0.51 -6.65
CA LEU A 99 -4.46 1.53 -7.23
C LEU A 99 -5.03 2.94 -7.05
N ALA A 100 -6.35 3.13 -7.15
CA ALA A 100 -6.98 4.41 -6.87
C ALA A 100 -6.81 4.83 -5.40
N GLY A 101 -6.83 3.88 -4.47
CA GLY A 101 -6.49 4.14 -3.06
C GLY A 101 -5.03 4.57 -2.89
N VAL A 102 -4.09 3.87 -3.54
CA VAL A 102 -2.67 4.23 -3.52
C VAL A 102 -2.42 5.61 -4.17
N GLU A 103 -3.13 5.93 -5.27
CA GLU A 103 -3.06 7.24 -5.93
C GLU A 103 -3.47 8.38 -4.98
N ILE A 104 -4.48 8.17 -4.14
CA ILE A 104 -4.88 9.15 -3.11
C ILE A 104 -3.75 9.39 -2.11
N LEU A 105 -3.02 8.35 -1.73
CA LEU A 105 -1.89 8.47 -0.82
C LEU A 105 -0.69 9.16 -1.48
N ASP A 106 -0.40 8.86 -2.74
CA ASP A 106 0.66 9.54 -3.49
C ASP A 106 0.38 11.03 -3.66
N ALA A 107 -0.86 11.41 -3.97
CA ALA A 107 -1.28 12.81 -4.02
C ALA A 107 -1.16 13.50 -2.64
N ALA A 108 -1.41 12.77 -1.55
CA ALA A 108 -1.29 13.29 -0.19
C ALA A 108 0.15 13.66 0.18
N LEU A 109 1.16 13.03 -0.44
CA LEU A 109 2.59 13.30 -0.16
C LEU A 109 2.97 14.76 -0.49
N GLU A 110 2.33 15.36 -1.50
CA GLU A 110 2.60 16.75 -1.91
C GLU A 110 2.01 17.77 -0.92
N VAL A 111 0.87 17.43 -0.32
CA VAL A 111 0.08 18.37 0.49
C VAL A 111 0.20 18.14 2.00
N ALA A 112 0.73 16.99 2.43
CA ALA A 112 0.96 16.64 3.83
C ALA A 112 2.43 16.19 4.10
N PRO A 113 3.44 17.05 3.83
CA PRO A 113 4.86 16.67 3.86
C PRO A 113 5.41 16.30 5.24
N ARG A 114 4.69 16.65 6.31
CA ARG A 114 5.05 16.27 7.69
C ARG A 114 4.68 14.80 7.98
N GLN A 115 3.82 14.20 7.16
CA GLN A 115 3.22 12.86 7.35
C GLN A 115 3.67 11.88 6.27
N THR A 116 4.71 12.24 5.49
CA THR A 116 5.26 11.43 4.39
C THR A 116 5.53 9.98 4.80
N ASP A 117 6.21 9.74 5.93
CA ASP A 117 6.56 8.37 6.32
C ASP A 117 5.31 7.51 6.59
N PHE A 118 4.32 8.08 7.29
CA PHE A 118 3.03 7.42 7.55
C PHE A 118 2.27 7.09 6.27
N LEU A 119 2.22 8.03 5.31
CA LEU A 119 1.52 7.84 4.04
C LEU A 119 2.19 6.78 3.16
N LEU A 120 3.53 6.78 3.10
CA LEU A 120 4.31 5.78 2.37
C LEU A 120 4.16 4.38 2.99
N GLU A 121 4.20 4.27 4.32
CA GLU A 121 3.97 3.02 5.04
C GLU A 121 2.56 2.49 4.77
N THR A 122 1.55 3.36 4.85
CA THR A 122 0.16 3.00 4.54
C THR A 122 0.04 2.47 3.11
N ALA A 123 0.65 3.14 2.12
CA ALA A 123 0.62 2.68 0.73
C ALA A 123 1.26 1.30 0.56
N ALA A 124 2.40 1.04 1.22
CA ALA A 124 3.04 -0.26 1.23
C ALA A 124 2.13 -1.35 1.84
N GLN A 125 1.51 -1.06 2.99
CA GLN A 125 0.62 -1.99 3.68
C GLN A 125 -0.64 -2.30 2.86
N LEU A 126 -1.28 -1.30 2.22
CA LEU A 126 -2.44 -1.53 1.34
C LEU A 126 -2.12 -2.56 0.24
N LEU A 127 -0.97 -2.39 -0.43
CA LEU A 127 -0.53 -3.27 -1.51
C LEU A 127 -0.28 -4.70 -1.02
N VAL A 128 0.46 -4.85 0.07
CA VAL A 128 0.86 -6.16 0.62
C VAL A 128 -0.35 -6.89 1.16
N ILE A 129 -1.11 -6.26 2.07
CA ILE A 129 -2.23 -6.91 2.75
C ILE A 129 -3.28 -7.36 1.72
N ARG A 130 -3.66 -6.49 0.76
CA ARG A 130 -4.67 -6.85 -0.24
C ARG A 130 -4.23 -7.97 -1.17
N CYS A 131 -3.01 -7.93 -1.66
CA CYS A 131 -2.50 -8.97 -2.56
C CYS A 131 -2.24 -10.30 -1.82
N THR A 132 -1.94 -10.27 -0.52
CA THR A 132 -1.82 -11.49 0.29
C THR A 132 -3.20 -12.10 0.59
N GLN A 133 -4.21 -11.28 0.83
CA GLN A 133 -5.57 -11.74 1.12
C GLN A 133 -6.34 -12.25 -0.10
N ASP A 134 -6.10 -11.71 -1.30
CA ASP A 134 -6.73 -12.18 -2.54
C ASP A 134 -5.68 -12.59 -3.60
N PRO A 135 -5.42 -13.90 -3.77
CA PRO A 135 -4.47 -14.40 -4.77
C PRO A 135 -4.83 -14.01 -6.22
N ARG A 136 -6.12 -13.82 -6.53
CA ARG A 136 -6.56 -13.42 -7.89
C ARG A 136 -6.18 -11.96 -8.14
N LEU A 137 -6.31 -11.11 -7.13
CA LEU A 137 -5.84 -9.73 -7.18
C LEU A 137 -4.31 -9.65 -7.35
N ALA A 138 -3.56 -10.49 -6.63
CA ALA A 138 -2.10 -10.57 -6.79
C ALA A 138 -1.68 -11.06 -8.18
N ALA A 139 -2.47 -11.94 -8.81
CA ALA A 139 -2.24 -12.38 -10.18
C ALA A 139 -2.52 -11.25 -11.19
N ALA A 140 -3.65 -10.54 -11.06
CA ALA A 140 -3.98 -9.37 -11.88
C ALA A 140 -2.90 -8.28 -11.77
N PHE A 141 -2.45 -7.96 -10.54
CA PHE A 141 -1.39 -6.98 -10.31
C PHE A 141 -0.12 -7.36 -11.09
N ARG A 142 0.28 -8.62 -11.02
CA ARG A 142 1.46 -9.11 -11.74
C ARG A 142 1.29 -9.06 -13.24
N ALA A 143 0.16 -9.52 -13.76
CA ALA A 143 -0.14 -9.48 -15.18
C ALA A 143 -0.05 -8.05 -15.74
N ARG A 144 -0.51 -7.05 -14.97
CA ARG A 144 -0.51 -5.65 -15.37
C ARG A 144 0.86 -4.96 -15.28
N PHE A 145 1.65 -5.25 -14.24
CA PHE A 145 2.87 -4.49 -13.95
C PHE A 145 4.18 -5.24 -14.14
N ASP A 146 4.12 -6.51 -14.54
CA ASP A 146 5.25 -7.45 -14.65
C ASP A 146 6.12 -7.49 -13.37
N ARG A 147 5.48 -7.32 -12.21
CA ARG A 147 6.14 -7.33 -10.90
C ARG A 147 5.14 -7.64 -9.79
N SER A 148 5.63 -8.15 -8.66
CA SER A 148 4.80 -8.38 -7.47
C SER A 148 4.47 -7.07 -6.74
N ALA A 149 3.31 -7.01 -6.10
CA ALA A 149 2.92 -5.89 -5.23
C ALA A 149 3.94 -5.66 -4.10
N HIS A 150 4.58 -6.72 -3.61
CA HIS A 150 5.69 -6.65 -2.64
C HIS A 150 6.86 -5.80 -3.14
N ARG A 151 7.21 -5.85 -4.45
CA ARG A 151 8.27 -4.98 -5.01
C ARG A 151 7.88 -3.51 -4.96
N VAL A 152 6.61 -3.21 -5.23
CA VAL A 152 6.10 -1.84 -5.21
C VAL A 152 6.02 -1.34 -3.77
N ALA A 153 5.51 -2.15 -2.84
CA ALA A 153 5.47 -1.84 -1.42
C ALA A 153 6.88 -1.58 -0.83
N GLU A 154 7.87 -2.40 -1.19
CA GLU A 154 9.28 -2.17 -0.83
C GLU A 154 9.76 -0.78 -1.28
N SER A 155 9.39 -0.35 -2.49
CA SER A 155 9.80 0.97 -3.00
C SER A 155 9.22 2.12 -2.17
N TYR A 156 8.00 1.97 -1.64
CA TYR A 156 7.40 2.93 -0.72
C TYR A 156 8.13 2.96 0.62
N LEU A 157 8.39 1.81 1.24
CA LEU A 157 9.09 1.75 2.52
C LEU A 157 10.51 2.34 2.43
N ARG A 158 11.24 2.06 1.34
CA ARG A 158 12.59 2.62 1.12
C ARG A 158 12.62 4.13 0.92
N ARG A 159 11.50 4.76 0.55
CA ARG A 159 11.36 6.23 0.42
C ARG A 159 11.13 6.92 1.77
N THR A 160 10.80 6.18 2.83
CA THR A 160 10.61 6.77 4.16
C THR A 160 11.94 7.30 4.69
N LYS A 161 11.94 8.53 5.22
CA LYS A 161 13.18 9.18 5.70
C LYS A 161 13.73 8.44 6.90
N ARG A 162 12.84 7.95 7.76
CA ARG A 162 13.17 7.19 8.98
C ARG A 162 13.40 5.70 8.74
N PHE A 163 13.43 5.20 7.50
CA PHE A 163 13.59 3.77 7.22
C PHE A 163 14.78 3.15 7.97
N ARG A 164 15.93 3.83 7.96
CA ARG A 164 17.16 3.34 8.60
C ARG A 164 17.13 3.38 10.13
N GLU A 165 16.28 4.22 10.70
CA GLU A 165 16.19 4.49 12.13
C GLU A 165 15.04 3.72 12.80
N SER A 166 14.02 3.33 12.02
CA SER A 166 12.84 2.64 12.51
C SER A 166 12.98 1.13 12.40
N THR A 167 13.21 0.49 13.53
CA THR A 167 13.18 -0.97 13.68
C THR A 167 11.87 -1.58 13.17
N ASN A 168 10.73 -0.90 13.38
CA ASN A 168 9.42 -1.39 12.94
C ASN A 168 9.33 -1.42 11.41
N LEU A 169 9.73 -0.34 10.72
CA LEU A 169 9.72 -0.29 9.25
C LEU A 169 10.66 -1.32 8.62
N GLN A 170 11.78 -1.61 9.29
CA GLN A 170 12.70 -2.66 8.88
C GLN A 170 12.12 -4.07 9.09
N GLN A 171 11.38 -4.29 10.18
CA GLN A 171 10.63 -5.54 10.38
C GLN A 171 9.54 -5.71 9.32
N ASP A 172 8.78 -4.66 9.00
CA ASP A 172 7.76 -4.70 7.96
C ASP A 172 8.37 -5.03 6.59
N LEU A 173 9.51 -4.43 6.25
CA LEU A 173 10.23 -4.78 5.02
C LEU A 173 10.73 -6.23 5.05
N LEU A 174 11.20 -6.72 6.20
CA LEU A 174 11.64 -8.11 6.33
C LEU A 174 10.49 -9.09 6.09
N ASP A 175 9.32 -8.83 6.67
CA ASP A 175 8.12 -9.65 6.47
C ASP A 175 7.68 -9.62 4.98
N ILE A 176 7.70 -8.44 4.35
CA ILE A 176 7.45 -8.30 2.89
C ILE A 176 8.44 -9.11 2.06
N LEU A 177 9.73 -9.10 2.43
CA LEU A 177 10.74 -9.86 1.71
C LEU A 177 10.54 -11.35 1.87
N VAL A 178 10.23 -11.85 3.07
CA VAL A 178 9.94 -13.27 3.32
C VAL A 178 8.73 -13.72 2.52
N ASP A 179 7.64 -12.96 2.53
CA ASP A 179 6.45 -13.25 1.72
C ASP A 179 6.76 -13.23 0.22
N SER A 180 7.63 -12.31 -0.22
CA SER A 180 8.04 -12.26 -1.63
C SER A 180 8.82 -13.49 -2.07
N ILE A 181 9.58 -14.15 -1.19
CA ILE A 181 10.29 -15.41 -1.51
C ILE A 181 9.28 -16.50 -1.82
N GLU A 182 8.27 -16.68 -0.97
CA GLU A 182 7.18 -17.63 -1.21
C GLU A 182 6.51 -17.36 -2.56
N GLN A 183 6.23 -16.09 -2.87
CA GLN A 183 5.56 -15.70 -4.12
C GLN A 183 6.41 -16.00 -5.37
N GLU A 184 7.73 -15.79 -5.34
CA GLU A 184 8.63 -16.16 -6.44
C GLU A 184 8.71 -17.68 -6.63
N ILE A 185 8.56 -18.45 -5.54
CA ILE A 185 8.53 -19.92 -5.57
C ILE A 185 7.16 -20.47 -6.01
N ARG A 186 6.05 -19.84 -5.68
CA ARG A 186 4.73 -20.36 -6.10
C ARG A 186 4.44 -20.07 -7.57
N PHE A 187 4.82 -18.89 -8.07
CA PHE A 187 4.31 -18.43 -9.36
C PHE A 187 5.35 -18.61 -10.49
N PRO A 188 5.05 -19.44 -11.51
CA PRO A 188 5.98 -19.80 -12.56
C PRO A 188 5.97 -18.73 -13.66
N GLY A 189 6.81 -17.71 -13.50
CA GLY A 189 7.22 -16.84 -14.60
C GLY A 189 8.70 -17.05 -14.87
N THR A 190 9.04 -17.75 -15.96
CA THR A 190 10.41 -18.03 -16.47
C THR A 190 11.30 -18.95 -15.61
N ASP A 191 12.34 -19.53 -16.23
CA ASP A 191 13.41 -20.32 -15.60
C ASP A 191 14.20 -19.55 -14.52
N THR A 192 13.95 -18.25 -14.36
CA THR A 192 14.69 -17.36 -13.45
C THR A 192 14.10 -17.27 -12.04
N TRP A 193 13.03 -18.02 -11.73
CA TRP A 193 12.39 -17.96 -10.40
C TRP A 193 13.38 -18.23 -9.25
N ARG A 194 14.31 -19.18 -9.44
CA ARG A 194 15.30 -19.55 -8.41
C ARG A 194 16.25 -18.40 -8.13
N ALA A 195 16.76 -17.76 -9.19
CA ALA A 195 17.61 -16.57 -9.06
C ALA A 195 16.89 -15.41 -8.36
N ARG A 196 15.59 -15.19 -8.66
CA ARG A 196 14.79 -14.15 -8.00
C ARG A 196 14.53 -14.48 -6.53
N ALA A 197 14.13 -15.71 -6.22
CA ALA A 197 13.93 -16.17 -4.85
C ALA A 197 15.22 -16.06 -4.03
N GLN A 198 16.36 -16.43 -4.62
CA GLN A 198 17.68 -16.29 -4.01
C GLN A 198 18.00 -14.81 -3.72
N ALA A 199 17.86 -13.92 -4.71
CA ALA A 199 18.09 -12.49 -4.50
C ALA A 199 17.24 -11.91 -3.37
N ARG A 200 15.99 -12.39 -3.22
CA ARG A 200 15.10 -12.01 -2.11
C ARG A 200 15.55 -12.59 -0.77
N ALA A 201 15.97 -13.86 -0.73
CA ALA A 201 16.53 -14.48 0.47
C ALA A 201 17.80 -13.76 0.94
N SER A 202 18.72 -13.44 0.03
CA SER A 202 19.94 -12.68 0.36
C SER A 202 19.62 -11.27 0.88
N ALA A 203 18.63 -10.58 0.30
CA ALA A 203 18.19 -9.27 0.79
C ALA A 203 17.54 -9.35 2.19
N ALA A 204 16.67 -10.35 2.42
CA ALA A 204 16.07 -10.61 3.73
C ALA A 204 17.14 -10.93 4.78
N ARG A 205 18.15 -11.73 4.42
CA ARG A 205 19.29 -12.05 5.27
C ARG A 205 20.09 -10.79 5.63
N ALA A 206 20.41 -9.96 4.65
CA ALA A 206 21.13 -8.71 4.85
C ALA A 206 20.39 -7.76 5.80
N LEU A 207 19.07 -7.64 5.66
CA LEU A 207 18.23 -6.85 6.57
C LEU A 207 18.15 -7.47 7.97
N SER A 208 18.03 -8.79 8.07
CA SER A 208 18.01 -9.48 9.37
C SER A 208 19.31 -9.28 10.17
N ASN A 209 20.45 -9.09 9.50
CA ASN A 209 21.72 -8.74 10.15
C ASN A 209 21.73 -7.34 10.76
N GLN A 210 20.89 -6.42 10.27
CA GLN A 210 20.75 -5.09 10.84
C GLN A 210 19.85 -5.11 12.10
N LEU A 211 18.99 -6.12 12.20
CA LEU A 211 17.98 -6.29 13.25
C LEU A 211 18.40 -7.29 14.34
N MET A 212 19.71 -7.50 14.56
CA MET A 212 20.23 -8.52 15.48
C MET A 212 19.78 -8.37 16.94
N SER A 213 19.36 -7.16 17.35
CA SER A 213 18.84 -6.91 18.69
C SER A 213 17.47 -7.57 18.95
N ILE A 214 16.82 -8.13 17.93
CA ILE A 214 15.48 -8.71 18.03
C ILE A 214 15.55 -10.25 18.04
N PRO A 215 15.21 -10.92 19.14
CA PRO A 215 15.36 -12.38 19.28
C PRO A 215 14.62 -13.19 18.21
N ARG A 216 13.42 -12.76 17.80
CA ARG A 216 12.64 -13.43 16.74
C ARG A 216 13.37 -13.41 15.40
N VAL A 217 14.10 -12.33 15.10
CA VAL A 217 14.84 -12.16 13.85
C VAL A 217 16.08 -13.06 13.82
N ALA A 218 16.72 -13.31 14.97
CA ALA A 218 17.89 -14.18 15.05
C ALA A 218 17.60 -15.62 14.57
N ARG A 219 16.44 -16.20 14.93
CA ARG A 219 16.01 -17.52 14.43
C ARG A 219 15.68 -17.49 12.94
N LEU A 220 14.93 -16.48 12.50
CA LEU A 220 14.59 -16.31 11.09
C LEU A 220 15.85 -16.20 10.22
N ARG A 221 16.88 -15.47 10.68
CA ARG A 221 18.16 -15.32 9.97
C ARG A 221 18.83 -16.65 9.67
N GLN A 222 18.92 -17.56 10.65
CA GLN A 222 19.54 -18.88 10.46
C GLN A 222 18.76 -19.70 9.41
N GLY A 223 17.43 -19.66 9.47
CA GLY A 223 16.59 -20.25 8.42
C GLY A 223 16.84 -19.63 7.05
N LEU A 224 16.90 -18.29 6.95
CA LEU A 224 17.16 -17.58 5.69
C LEU A 224 18.55 -17.90 5.11
N GLU A 225 19.56 -18.10 5.96
CA GLU A 225 20.90 -18.54 5.54
C GLU A 225 20.86 -19.95 4.94
N LYS A 226 20.16 -20.89 5.58
CA LYS A 226 19.97 -22.25 5.05
C LYS A 226 19.19 -22.24 3.75
N LEU A 227 18.13 -21.43 3.67
CA LEU A 227 17.32 -21.27 2.46
C LEU A 227 18.14 -20.69 1.30
N ASP A 228 18.97 -19.67 1.55
CA ASP A 228 19.86 -19.08 0.54
C ASP A 228 20.86 -20.12 0.01
N SER A 229 21.48 -20.91 0.89
CA SER A 229 22.37 -22.02 0.51
C SER A 229 21.65 -23.12 -0.29
N PHE A 230 20.42 -23.47 0.09
CA PHE A 230 19.59 -24.41 -0.66
C PHE A 230 19.27 -23.90 -2.08
N LEU A 231 18.86 -22.62 -2.19
CA LEU A 231 18.56 -22.00 -3.48
C LEU A 231 19.78 -21.86 -4.39
N GLN A 232 20.98 -21.80 -3.82
CA GLN A 232 22.26 -21.85 -4.54
C GLN A 232 22.62 -23.25 -5.05
N GLY A 233 21.86 -24.29 -4.68
CA GLY A 233 22.13 -25.67 -5.06
C GLY A 233 23.24 -26.31 -4.24
N SER A 234 23.46 -25.87 -3.01
CA SER A 234 24.40 -26.54 -2.10
C SER A 234 23.97 -27.99 -1.87
N PRO A 235 24.83 -28.98 -2.15
CA PRO A 235 24.49 -30.39 -1.98
C PRO A 235 24.32 -30.80 -0.52
N GLU A 236 24.80 -29.98 0.42
CA GLU A 236 24.78 -30.26 1.86
C GLU A 236 23.48 -29.86 2.55
N ILE A 237 22.62 -29.07 1.88
CA ILE A 237 21.35 -28.61 2.45
C ILE A 237 20.22 -29.28 1.68
N HIS A 238 19.43 -30.07 2.39
CA HIS A 238 18.24 -30.73 1.87
C HIS A 238 16.98 -29.96 2.28
N LEU A 239 15.87 -30.22 1.59
CA LEU A 239 14.58 -29.60 1.93
C LEU A 239 14.12 -29.94 3.36
N ASP A 240 14.48 -31.12 3.87
CA ASP A 240 14.22 -31.53 5.25
C ASP A 240 14.91 -30.65 6.29
N ASP A 241 16.11 -30.13 5.98
CA ASP A 241 16.81 -29.19 6.87
C ASP A 241 16.05 -27.87 7.04
N LEU A 242 15.28 -27.47 6.00
CA LEU A 242 14.46 -26.27 6.05
C LEU A 242 13.18 -26.46 6.88
N GLN A 243 12.72 -27.69 7.07
CA GLN A 243 11.51 -27.99 7.86
C GLN A 243 11.69 -27.74 9.35
N ALA A 244 12.94 -27.79 9.83
CA ALA A 244 13.29 -27.43 11.21
C ALA A 244 13.04 -25.95 11.54
N TRP A 245 12.65 -25.13 10.55
CA TRP A 245 12.40 -23.69 10.68
C TRP A 245 10.92 -23.36 10.44
N PRO A 246 10.06 -23.34 11.49
CA PRO A 246 8.63 -23.08 11.35
C PRO A 246 8.30 -21.76 10.64
N GLN A 247 9.17 -20.76 10.75
CA GLN A 247 9.01 -19.44 10.12
C GLN A 247 9.10 -19.51 8.60
N LEU A 248 9.76 -20.55 8.06
CA LEU A 248 9.85 -20.82 6.63
C LEU A 248 8.78 -21.80 6.14
N GLY A 249 7.85 -22.24 7.00
CA GLY A 249 6.90 -23.31 6.66
C GLY A 249 6.13 -23.08 5.36
N ARG A 250 5.72 -21.84 5.07
CA ARG A 250 5.07 -21.47 3.80
C ARG A 250 5.99 -21.58 2.57
N ILE A 251 7.25 -21.18 2.72
CA ILE A 251 8.29 -21.30 1.68
C ILE A 251 8.59 -22.78 1.42
N VAL A 252 8.75 -23.58 2.48
CA VAL A 252 9.00 -25.02 2.38
C VAL A 252 7.83 -25.73 1.69
N ALA A 253 6.60 -25.39 2.05
CA ALA A 253 5.42 -25.90 1.36
C ALA A 253 5.44 -25.55 -0.14
N ALA A 254 5.74 -24.30 -0.48
CA ALA A 254 5.85 -23.87 -1.87
C ALA A 254 6.98 -24.59 -2.65
N LEU A 255 8.11 -24.91 -2.00
CA LEU A 255 9.20 -25.69 -2.60
C LEU A 255 8.77 -27.13 -2.88
N ARG A 256 8.06 -27.78 -1.94
CA ARG A 256 7.50 -29.13 -2.13
C ARG A 256 6.46 -29.17 -3.24
N ASP A 257 5.59 -28.16 -3.32
CA ASP A 257 4.59 -28.03 -4.40
C ASP A 257 5.28 -27.99 -5.79
N ARG A 258 6.57 -27.63 -5.85
CA ARG A 258 7.41 -27.66 -7.06
C ARG A 258 8.17 -28.97 -7.30
N GLY A 259 8.04 -29.96 -6.43
CA GLY A 259 8.73 -31.25 -6.54
C GLY A 259 10.22 -31.20 -6.22
N LEU A 260 10.64 -30.21 -5.42
CA LEU A 260 12.00 -30.15 -4.85
C LEU A 260 12.08 -30.89 -3.51
#